data_AF-A0A9P3AZX9-F1
#
_entry.id   AF-A0A9P3AZX9-F1
#
_cell.length_a   1.000
_cell.length_b   1.000
_cell.length_c   1.000
_cell.angle_alpha   90.00
_cell.angle_beta   90.00
_cell.angle_gamma   90.00
#
_symmetry.space_group_name_H-M   'P 1'
#
loop_
_entity.id
_entity.type
_entity.pdbx_description
1 polymer ?
#
loop_
_entity_poly.entity_id
_entity_poly.type
_entity_poly.pdbx_seq_one_letter_code
_entity_poly.pdbx_strand_id
1 'polypeptide(L)'
;MDDKAKNETDSEITGNNYLLRLELSPGRYEIIGLTSLARLFPINGFFFTPLHSPLEVKESGVYYLGHINATVRERQENEFKAGSSIPLIDQAIAGASTGTFDVEITDDFATDEAVFRSKFPALAAIPIQKTILPAFDRAKAQQWWEAH
;
A
#
# COMPACT_ATOMS: atom_id res chain seq x y z
N MET A 1 12.39 -2.20 8.10
CA MET A 1 11.08 -1.80 8.66
C MET A 1 11.06 -2.25 10.11
N ASP A 2 10.60 -1.41 11.04
CA ASP A 2 10.48 -1.75 12.47
C ASP A 2 9.52 -2.95 12.63
N ASP A 3 9.89 -3.98 13.41
CA ASP A 3 9.05 -5.15 13.64
C ASP A 3 7.71 -4.77 14.29
N LYS A 4 7.66 -3.65 15.01
CA LYS A 4 6.42 -3.09 15.60
C LYS A 4 5.47 -2.52 14.55
N ALA A 5 5.97 -2.23 13.36
CA ALA A 5 5.21 -1.62 12.28
C ALA A 5 4.49 -2.64 11.38
N LYS A 6 4.69 -3.93 11.63
CA LYS A 6 4.04 -5.01 10.89
C LYS A 6 2.91 -5.62 11.71
N ASN A 7 1.79 -5.88 11.05
CA ASN A 7 0.71 -6.70 11.54
C ASN A 7 0.34 -7.69 10.44
N GLU A 8 1.19 -8.70 10.30
CA GLU A 8 1.06 -9.76 9.31
C GLU A 8 0.14 -10.83 9.88
N THR A 9 -0.95 -11.12 9.17
CA THR A 9 -1.89 -12.18 9.53
C THR A 9 -1.71 -13.41 8.65
N ASP A 10 -1.04 -13.25 7.51
CA ASP A 10 -0.91 -14.24 6.44
C ASP A 10 -2.26 -14.85 5.98
N SER A 11 -3.35 -14.15 6.28
CA SER A 11 -4.71 -14.49 5.90
C SER A 11 -5.07 -13.78 4.60
N GLU A 12 -5.53 -14.55 3.61
CA GLU A 12 -6.09 -14.00 2.36
C GLU A 12 -7.34 -13.13 2.60
N ILE A 13 -8.06 -13.35 3.71
CA ILE A 13 -9.29 -12.64 4.05
C ILE A 13 -8.98 -11.33 4.77
N THR A 14 -7.99 -11.34 5.67
CA THR A 14 -7.71 -10.20 6.57
C THR A 14 -6.61 -9.30 6.02
N GLY A 15 -5.73 -9.83 5.17
CA GLY A 15 -4.57 -9.12 4.65
C GLY A 15 -3.53 -8.79 5.73
N ASN A 16 -2.46 -8.13 5.29
CA ASN A 16 -1.40 -7.66 6.16
C ASN A 16 -1.52 -6.13 6.33
N ASN A 17 -1.45 -5.65 7.56
CA ASN A 17 -1.49 -4.24 7.87
C ASN A 17 -0.08 -3.72 8.17
N TYR A 18 0.30 -2.63 7.52
CA TYR A 18 1.63 -2.06 7.61
C TYR A 18 1.56 -0.60 8.04
N LEU A 19 2.33 -0.24 9.06
CA LEU A 19 2.41 1.11 9.60
C LEU A 19 3.67 1.79 9.06
N LEU A 20 3.53 2.99 8.53
CA LEU A 20 4.64 3.71 7.92
C LEU A 20 4.91 5.00 8.70
N ARG A 21 6.18 5.22 9.06
CA ARG A 21 6.67 6.49 9.59
C ARG A 21 7.74 7.02 8.64
N LEU A 22 7.51 8.22 8.13
CA LEU A 22 8.41 8.92 7.23
C LEU A 22 8.79 10.26 7.87
N GLU A 23 10.07 10.59 7.84
CA GLU A 23 10.54 11.92 8.20
C GLU A 23 10.59 12.76 6.92
N LEU A 24 9.66 13.71 6.80
CA LEU A 24 9.51 14.57 5.63
C LEU A 24 9.57 16.03 6.07
N SER A 25 10.28 16.86 5.29
CA SER A 25 10.18 18.31 5.43
C SER A 25 8.83 18.80 4.89
N PRO A 26 8.37 20.01 5.25
CA PRO A 26 7.20 20.59 4.61
C PRO A 26 7.38 20.68 3.08
N GLY A 27 6.38 20.25 2.32
CA GLY A 27 6.47 20.17 0.88
C GLY A 27 5.35 19.35 0.23
N ARG A 28 5.43 19.24 -1.10
CA ARG A 28 4.54 18.40 -1.91
C ARG A 28 5.28 17.15 -2.34
N TYR A 29 4.68 16.01 -2.06
CA TYR A 29 5.20 14.69 -2.32
C TYR A 29 4.18 13.88 -3.11
N GLU A 30 4.64 12.77 -3.68
CA GLU A 30 3.79 11.78 -4.33
C GLU A 30 4.16 10.40 -3.79
N ILE A 31 3.15 9.67 -3.33
CA ILE A 31 3.28 8.26 -2.99
C ILE A 31 3.14 7.50 -4.30
N ILE A 32 4.29 7.07 -4.85
CA ILE A 32 4.34 6.41 -6.16
C ILE A 32 3.66 5.04 -6.10
N GLY A 33 3.93 4.25 -5.06
CA GLY A 33 3.33 2.93 -4.90
C GLY A 33 3.91 2.16 -3.72
N LEU A 34 3.47 0.92 -3.60
CA LEU A 34 3.87 -0.02 -2.55
C LEU A 34 4.52 -1.24 -3.18
N THR A 35 5.72 -1.60 -2.75
CA THR A 35 6.33 -2.89 -3.11
C THR A 35 5.97 -3.92 -2.06
N SER A 36 5.43 -5.06 -2.48
CA SER A 36 5.07 -6.16 -1.58
C SER A 36 5.63 -7.50 -2.07
N LEU A 37 5.72 -8.46 -1.15
CA LEU A 37 6.30 -9.76 -1.38
C LEU A 37 5.42 -10.83 -0.72
N ALA A 38 4.86 -11.72 -1.53
CA ALA A 38 4.18 -12.92 -1.06
C ALA A 38 5.16 -14.10 -1.09
N ARG A 39 5.24 -14.89 -0.01
CA ARG A 39 6.14 -16.04 0.10
C ARG A 39 5.36 -17.29 0.47
N LEU A 40 5.46 -18.32 -0.36
CA LEU A 40 5.00 -19.67 -0.05
C LEU A 40 6.02 -20.65 -0.60
N PHE A 41 6.88 -21.21 0.25
CA PHE A 41 8.01 -22.03 -0.23
C PHE A 41 7.57 -23.11 -1.25
N PRO A 42 8.17 -23.17 -2.45
CA PRO A 42 9.34 -22.41 -2.93
C PRO A 42 9.03 -21.09 -3.69
N ILE A 43 7.76 -20.73 -3.83
CA ILE A 43 7.24 -19.59 -4.61
C ILE A 43 7.49 -18.25 -3.90
N ASN A 44 8.01 -17.29 -4.66
CA ASN A 44 8.09 -15.89 -4.27
C ASN A 44 7.40 -15.01 -5.32
N GLY A 45 6.36 -14.28 -4.93
CA GLY A 45 5.68 -13.28 -5.76
C GLY A 45 6.13 -11.87 -5.38
N PHE A 46 6.66 -11.10 -6.33
CA PHE A 46 7.05 -9.72 -6.12
C PHE A 46 6.03 -8.80 -6.79
N PHE A 47 5.44 -7.91 -6.02
CA PHE A 47 4.38 -7.04 -6.50
C PHE A 47 4.76 -5.58 -6.35
N PHE A 48 4.15 -4.77 -7.20
CA PHE A 48 4.16 -3.32 -7.10
C PHE A 48 2.73 -2.81 -7.30
N THR A 49 2.16 -2.26 -6.25
CA THR A 49 0.86 -1.59 -6.29
C THR A 49 1.10 -0.11 -6.62
N PRO A 50 0.83 0.36 -7.85
CA PRO A 50 0.95 1.78 -8.18
C PRO A 50 -0.16 2.57 -7.47
N LEU A 51 0.17 3.71 -6.89
CA LEU A 51 -0.77 4.59 -6.20
C LEU A 51 -0.84 5.98 -6.85
N HIS A 52 0.33 6.59 -7.11
CA HIS A 52 0.46 7.96 -7.62
C HIS A 52 -0.40 9.00 -6.88
N SER A 53 -0.48 8.86 -5.56
CA SER A 53 -1.32 9.71 -4.71
C SER A 53 -0.53 10.94 -4.22
N PRO A 54 -1.03 12.16 -4.43
CA PRO A 54 -0.39 13.37 -3.92
C PRO A 54 -0.49 13.46 -2.40
N LEU A 55 0.55 14.00 -1.77
CA LEU A 55 0.63 14.25 -0.34
C LEU A 55 1.20 15.65 -0.11
N GLU A 56 0.48 16.51 0.61
CA GLU A 56 0.99 17.81 1.04
C GLU A 56 1.30 17.79 2.54
N VAL A 57 2.57 17.95 2.89
CA VAL A 57 3.05 18.03 4.28
C VAL A 57 3.24 19.51 4.62
N LYS A 58 2.42 20.04 5.52
CA LYS A 58 2.48 21.46 5.91
C LYS A 58 3.35 21.68 7.14
N GLU A 59 3.30 20.76 8.08
CA GLU A 59 4.02 20.82 9.35
C GLU A 59 4.45 19.41 9.80
N SER A 60 5.40 19.34 10.74
CA SER A 60 5.78 18.07 11.35
C SER A 60 4.65 17.53 12.22
N GLY A 61 4.29 16.26 12.05
CA GLY A 61 3.19 15.66 12.80
C GLY A 61 3.00 14.18 12.49
N VAL A 62 1.99 13.59 13.13
CA VAL A 62 1.53 12.22 12.85
C VAL A 62 0.27 12.32 12.01
N TYR A 63 0.33 11.78 10.80
CA TYR A 63 -0.75 11.87 9.82
C TYR A 63 -1.31 10.49 9.53
N TYR A 64 -2.64 10.37 9.56
CA TYR A 64 -3.36 9.21 9.03
C TYR A 64 -3.75 9.48 7.59
N LEU A 65 -3.28 8.62 6.68
CA LEU A 65 -3.43 8.77 5.24
C LEU A 65 -4.64 8.01 4.66
N GLY A 66 -5.37 7.29 5.49
CA GLY A 66 -6.44 6.39 5.08
C GLY A 66 -6.03 4.92 5.18
N HIS A 67 -7.03 4.06 5.04
CA HIS A 67 -6.90 2.62 4.95
C HIS A 67 -6.78 2.26 3.46
N ILE A 68 -5.72 1.54 3.08
CA ILE A 68 -5.45 1.20 1.69
C ILE A 68 -5.61 -0.30 1.52
N ASN A 69 -6.67 -0.70 0.82
CA ASN A 69 -6.89 -2.08 0.41
C ASN A 69 -6.42 -2.25 -1.04
N ALA A 70 -5.46 -3.15 -1.25
CA ALA A 70 -4.94 -3.48 -2.58
C ALA A 70 -5.17 -4.97 -2.85
N THR A 71 -6.19 -5.28 -3.64
CA THR A 71 -6.59 -6.66 -3.94
C THR A 71 -6.07 -7.06 -5.32
N VAL A 72 -5.32 -8.17 -5.38
CA VAL A 72 -4.90 -8.76 -6.66
C VAL A 72 -6.11 -9.46 -7.29
N ARG A 73 -6.37 -9.18 -8.55
CA ARG A 73 -7.32 -9.91 -9.39
C ARG A 73 -6.75 -10.19 -10.76
N GLU A 74 -7.36 -11.11 -11.50
CA GLU A 74 -6.98 -11.36 -12.89
C GLU A 74 -7.10 -10.08 -13.73
N ARG A 75 -6.07 -9.86 -14.55
CA ARG A 75 -5.94 -8.72 -15.43
C ARG A 75 -6.81 -8.90 -16.66
N GLN A 76 -7.39 -7.80 -17.14
CA GLN A 76 -8.10 -7.76 -18.41
C GLN A 76 -7.31 -6.90 -19.41
N GLU A 77 -7.22 -7.39 -20.64
CA GLU A 77 -6.62 -6.65 -21.76
C GLU A 77 -5.21 -6.09 -21.46
N ASN A 78 -5.10 -4.76 -21.41
CA ASN A 78 -3.85 -4.02 -21.29
C ASN A 78 -3.67 -3.36 -19.92
N GLU A 79 -4.47 -3.73 -18.91
CA GLU A 79 -4.30 -3.24 -17.55
C GLU A 79 -2.85 -3.43 -17.05
N PHE A 80 -2.38 -2.53 -16.19
CA PHE A 80 -1.07 -2.65 -15.57
C PHE A 80 -0.95 -3.95 -14.79
N LYS A 81 0.25 -4.53 -14.76
CA LYS A 81 0.49 -5.80 -14.06
C LYS A 81 0.72 -5.55 -12.58
N ALA A 82 0.29 -6.49 -11.75
CA ALA A 82 0.51 -6.45 -10.31
C ALA A 82 2.00 -6.64 -9.94
N GLY A 83 2.83 -7.16 -10.84
CA GLY A 83 4.25 -7.37 -10.62
C GLY A 83 5.01 -7.72 -11.90
N SER A 84 6.32 -7.97 -11.73
CA SER A 84 7.22 -8.28 -12.84
C SER A 84 6.80 -9.57 -13.53
N SER A 85 6.99 -9.63 -14.85
CA SER A 85 6.83 -10.88 -15.60
C SER A 85 8.02 -11.82 -15.44
N ILE A 86 9.06 -11.46 -14.71
CA ILE A 86 10.29 -12.27 -14.55
C ILE A 86 10.63 -12.40 -13.06
N PRO A 87 10.91 -13.62 -12.54
CA PRO A 87 10.89 -14.93 -13.21
C PRO A 87 9.46 -15.48 -13.41
N LEU A 88 9.13 -15.90 -14.64
CA LEU A 88 7.75 -16.13 -15.10
C LEU A 88 6.90 -17.08 -14.23
N ILE A 89 7.48 -18.19 -13.74
CA ILE A 89 6.70 -19.27 -13.09
C ILE A 89 6.22 -18.85 -11.70
N ASP A 90 7.14 -18.49 -10.81
CA ASP A 90 6.80 -18.08 -9.44
C ASP A 90 5.93 -16.82 -9.44
N GLN A 91 6.18 -15.88 -10.36
CA GLN A 91 5.37 -14.66 -10.50
C GLN A 91 3.96 -14.94 -11.02
N ALA A 92 3.79 -15.90 -11.94
CA ALA A 92 2.46 -16.27 -12.45
C ALA A 92 1.65 -17.02 -11.38
N ILE A 93 2.27 -17.95 -10.65
CA ILE A 93 1.61 -18.70 -9.57
C ILE A 93 1.13 -17.76 -8.47
N ALA A 94 1.90 -16.72 -8.15
CA ALA A 94 1.51 -15.72 -7.17
C ALA A 94 0.48 -14.70 -7.70
N GLY A 95 0.13 -14.71 -8.99
CA GLY A 95 -0.75 -13.72 -9.61
C GLY A 95 -0.07 -12.36 -9.88
N ALA A 96 1.25 -12.25 -9.70
CA ALA A 96 1.99 -11.02 -9.95
C ALA A 96 2.08 -10.69 -11.45
N SER A 97 2.34 -11.69 -12.30
CA SER A 97 2.51 -11.47 -13.74
C SER A 97 1.21 -11.54 -14.56
N THR A 98 0.18 -12.22 -14.04
CA THR A 98 -1.14 -12.38 -14.67
C THR A 98 -2.19 -11.43 -14.10
N GLY A 99 -1.99 -10.91 -12.89
CA GLY A 99 -2.96 -10.07 -12.21
C GLY A 99 -2.72 -8.56 -12.38
N THR A 100 -3.66 -7.80 -11.84
CA THR A 100 -3.61 -6.36 -11.59
C THR A 100 -4.12 -6.08 -10.17
N PHE A 101 -4.02 -4.84 -9.70
CA PHE A 101 -4.57 -4.42 -8.42
C PHE A 101 -5.86 -3.64 -8.61
N ASP A 102 -6.90 -3.98 -7.84
CA ASP A 102 -7.95 -3.03 -7.45
C ASP A 102 -7.53 -2.38 -6.14
N VAL A 103 -7.51 -1.05 -6.11
CA VAL A 103 -7.08 -0.28 -4.94
C VAL A 103 -8.25 0.57 -4.45
N GLU A 104 -8.54 0.44 -3.16
CA GLU A 104 -9.51 1.25 -2.44
C GLU A 104 -8.80 2.01 -1.31
N ILE A 105 -9.18 3.28 -1.16
CA ILE A 105 -8.65 4.16 -0.11
C ILE A 105 -9.85 4.72 0.66
N THR A 106 -9.97 4.34 1.94
CA THR A 106 -11.11 4.69 2.81
C THR A 106 -10.66 5.42 4.07
N ASP A 107 -11.58 6.14 4.72
CA ASP A 107 -11.39 6.69 6.07
C ASP A 107 -11.91 5.70 7.12
N ASP A 108 -11.10 4.71 7.48
CA ASP A 108 -11.40 3.74 8.55
C ASP A 108 -10.69 4.08 9.86
N PHE A 109 -10.44 5.39 10.09
CA PHE A 109 -9.65 5.86 11.22
C PHE A 109 -10.14 5.35 12.58
N ALA A 110 -11.45 5.22 12.80
CA ALA A 110 -11.99 4.76 14.07
C ALA A 110 -11.54 3.32 14.42
N THR A 111 -11.36 2.48 13.41
CA THR A 111 -10.87 1.11 13.55
C THR A 111 -9.34 1.12 13.61
N ASP A 112 -8.70 1.83 12.70
CA ASP A 112 -7.25 1.84 12.55
C ASP A 112 -6.52 2.53 13.70
N GLU A 113 -7.10 3.58 14.29
CA GLU A 113 -6.51 4.34 15.38
C GLU A 113 -6.29 3.45 16.62
N ALA A 114 -7.26 2.59 16.95
CA ALA A 114 -7.14 1.69 18.09
C ALA A 114 -5.97 0.71 17.91
N VAL A 115 -5.85 0.12 16.71
CA VAL A 115 -4.73 -0.75 16.34
C VAL A 115 -3.41 0.01 16.40
N PHE A 116 -3.37 1.22 15.84
CA PHE A 116 -2.19 2.08 15.79
C PHE A 116 -1.68 2.45 17.18
N ARG A 117 -2.57 2.91 18.07
CA ARG A 117 -2.22 3.28 19.45
C ARG A 117 -1.78 2.08 20.28
N SER A 118 -2.34 0.88 20.02
CA SER A 118 -1.89 -0.34 20.68
C SER A 118 -0.45 -0.73 20.32
N LYS A 119 -0.04 -0.48 19.07
CA LYS A 119 1.32 -0.78 18.56
C LYS A 119 2.34 0.28 18.94
N PHE A 120 1.92 1.53 19.02
CA PHE A 120 2.78 2.67 19.40
C PHE A 120 2.25 3.40 20.62
N PRO A 121 2.46 2.86 21.84
CA PRO A 121 2.05 3.52 23.08
C PRO A 121 2.61 4.95 23.23
N ALA A 122 3.76 5.24 22.63
CA ALA A 122 4.36 6.58 22.60
C ALA A 122 3.45 7.65 21.93
N LEU A 123 2.48 7.23 21.12
CA LEU A 123 1.54 8.10 20.44
C LEU A 123 0.25 8.34 21.23
N ALA A 124 0.09 7.72 22.41
CA ALA A 124 -1.15 7.78 23.20
C ALA A 124 -1.68 9.22 23.43
N ALA A 125 -0.78 10.18 23.65
CA ALA A 125 -1.11 11.59 23.84
C ALA A 125 -0.82 12.48 22.62
N ILE A 126 -0.33 11.90 21.52
CA ILE A 126 -0.01 12.66 20.30
C ILE A 126 -1.27 12.76 19.43
N PRO A 127 -1.68 13.98 19.01
CA PRO A 127 -2.80 14.14 18.09
C PRO A 127 -2.43 13.56 16.73
N ILE A 128 -3.32 12.73 16.18
CA ILE A 128 -3.19 12.20 14.82
C ILE A 128 -4.08 13.05 13.91
N GLN A 129 -3.46 13.69 12.92
CA GLN A 129 -4.18 14.51 11.95
C GLN A 129 -4.64 13.63 10.80
N LYS A 130 -5.91 13.76 10.38
CA LYS A 130 -6.40 13.07 9.18
C LYS A 130 -6.02 13.85 7.93
N THR A 131 -5.29 13.20 7.03
CA THR A 131 -4.96 13.70 5.69
C THR A 131 -5.21 12.56 4.72
N ILE A 132 -6.48 12.19 4.58
CA ILE A 132 -6.89 11.04 3.76
C ILE A 132 -6.46 11.28 2.32
N LEU A 133 -5.78 10.29 1.74
CA LEU A 133 -5.38 10.32 0.35
C LEU A 133 -6.62 10.38 -0.55
N PRO A 134 -6.52 10.99 -1.75
CA PRO A 134 -7.61 10.94 -2.71
C PRO A 134 -7.88 9.49 -3.14
N ALA A 135 -9.09 9.25 -3.66
CA ALA A 135 -9.44 7.97 -4.27
C ALA A 135 -8.43 7.58 -5.36
N PHE A 136 -8.23 6.27 -5.52
CA PHE A 136 -7.24 5.73 -6.46
C PHE A 136 -7.52 6.16 -7.90
N ASP A 137 -6.53 6.79 -8.53
CA ASP A 137 -6.57 7.17 -9.94
C ASP A 137 -5.98 6.04 -10.80
N ARG A 138 -6.84 5.07 -11.15
CA ARG A 138 -6.46 3.94 -12.01
C ARG A 138 -5.93 4.41 -13.37
N ALA A 139 -6.48 5.48 -13.94
CA ALA A 139 -6.06 5.96 -15.26
C ALA A 139 -4.64 6.52 -15.22
N LYS A 140 -4.32 7.29 -14.17
CA LYS A 140 -2.96 7.79 -13.96
C LYS A 140 -1.95 6.67 -13.71
N ALA A 141 -2.31 5.66 -12.91
CA ALA A 141 -1.48 4.48 -12.71
C ALA A 141 -1.22 3.72 -14.01
N GLN A 142 -2.25 3.55 -14.85
CA GLN A 142 -2.13 2.94 -16.17
C GLN A 142 -1.21 3.74 -17.09
N GLN A 143 -1.38 5.05 -17.16
CA GLN A 143 -0.54 5.93 -18.00
C GLN A 143 0.94 5.88 -17.57
N TRP A 144 1.20 5.87 -16.26
CA TRP A 144 2.57 5.75 -15.76
C TRP A 144 3.19 4.41 -16.15
N TRP A 145 2.43 3.33 -16.03
CA TRP A 145 2.84 1.97 -16.42
C TRP A 145 3.13 1.84 -17.92
N GLU A 146 2.36 2.50 -18.77
CA GLU A 146 2.60 2.49 -20.23
C GLU A 146 3.82 3.32 -20.64
N ALA A 147 4.21 4.28 -19.80
CA ALA A 147 5.32 5.19 -20.08
C ALA A 147 6.70 4.68 -19.59
N HIS A 148 6.75 3.61 -18.79
CA HIS A 148 7.98 3.09 -18.16
C HIS A 148 8.12 1.58 -18.33
#